data_AF-A0A2C9UC94-F1
#
_entry.id   AF-A0A2C9UC94-F1
#
_cell.length_a   1.000
_cell.length_b   1.000
_cell.length_c   1.000
_cell.angle_alpha   90.00
_cell.angle_beta   90.00
_cell.angle_gamma   90.00
#
_symmetry.space_group_name_H-M   'P 1'
#
loop_
_entity.id
_entity.type
_entity.pdbx_description
1 polymer ?
#
loop_
_entity_poly.entity_id
_entity_poly.type
_entity_poly.pdbx_seq_one_letter_code
_entity_poly.pdbx_strand_id
1 'polypeptide(L)' 'MKAELKDKLASIHEVKDQNTLFVFKFRTRLGGGKSTGFRLIYDSLDNVKKYEPKYRLIRTKAGDAA' A
#
# COMPACT_ATOMS: atom_id res chain seq x y z
N MET A 1 1.44 6.36 -10.32
CA MET A 1 1.96 6.77 -8.97
C MET A 1 1.83 5.69 -7.89
N LYS A 2 0.63 5.29 -7.40
CA LYS A 2 0.55 4.31 -6.29
C LYS A 2 0.96 2.89 -6.69
N ALA A 3 0.58 2.43 -7.88
CA ALA A 3 0.98 1.12 -8.41
C ALA A 3 2.50 1.07 -8.63
N GLU A 4 3.07 2.03 -9.38
CA GLU A 4 4.52 2.14 -9.55
C GLU A 4 5.31 2.23 -8.23
N LEU A 5 4.76 2.89 -7.19
CA LEU A 5 5.38 2.89 -5.87
C LEU A 5 5.32 1.50 -5.23
N LYS A 6 4.20 0.78 -5.34
CA LYS A 6 4.12 -0.60 -4.86
C LYS A 6 5.13 -1.50 -5.58
N ASP A 7 5.28 -1.36 -6.89
CA ASP A 7 6.25 -2.15 -7.67
C ASP A 7 7.67 -1.90 -7.20
N LYS A 8 8.07 -0.63 -7.07
CA LYS A 8 9.40 -0.26 -6.56
C LYS A 8 9.62 -0.76 -5.12
N LEU A 9 8.60 -0.67 -4.26
CA LEU A 9 8.72 -1.14 -2.88
C LEU A 9 8.75 -2.67 -2.79
N ALA A 10 8.06 -3.37 -3.69
CA ALA A 10 8.14 -4.82 -3.82
C ALA A 10 9.53 -5.26 -4.24
N SER A 11 10.18 -4.55 -5.17
CA SER A 11 11.56 -4.82 -5.56
C SER A 11 12.58 -4.53 -4.46
N ILE A 12 12.41 -3.44 -3.69
CA ILE A 12 13.37 -3.07 -2.62
C ILE A 12 13.27 -4.03 -1.42
N HIS A 13 12.07 -4.53 -1.11
CA HIS A 13 11.83 -5.37 0.07
C HIS A 13 11.55 -6.83 -0.25
N GLU A 14 11.75 -7.25 -1.51
CA GLU A 14 11.52 -8.62 -1.98
C GLU A 14 10.15 -9.19 -1.58
N VAL A 15 9.13 -8.32 -1.61
CA VAL A 15 7.79 -8.70 -1.18
C VAL A 15 7.14 -9.54 -2.29
N LYS A 16 6.78 -10.78 -1.95
CA LYS A 16 6.16 -11.74 -2.88
C LYS A 16 4.78 -11.30 -3.36
N ASP A 17 3.99 -10.69 -2.47
CA ASP A 17 2.61 -10.31 -2.73
C ASP A 17 2.39 -8.80 -2.66
N GLN A 18 2.04 -8.17 -3.78
CA GLN A 18 1.72 -6.73 -3.82
C GLN A 18 0.45 -6.37 -3.02
N ASN A 19 -0.35 -7.38 -2.68
CA ASN A 19 -1.57 -7.25 -1.88
C ASN A 19 -1.27 -7.07 -0.39
N THR A 20 -0.06 -7.39 0.09
CA THR A 20 0.37 -7.08 1.46
C THR A 20 1.00 -5.70 1.61
N LEU A 21 1.15 -4.97 0.50
CA LEU A 21 1.68 -3.61 0.46
C LEU A 21 0.54 -2.57 0.45
N PHE A 22 0.48 -1.75 1.49
CA PHE A 22 -0.47 -0.63 1.59
C PHE A 22 0.28 0.69 1.63
N VAL A 23 -0.18 1.65 0.83
CA VAL A 23 0.43 2.99 0.80
C VAL A 23 -0.66 4.07 0.82
N PHE A 24 -0.59 4.98 1.79
CA PHE A 24 -1.68 5.91 2.08
C PHE A 24 -1.20 7.26 2.63
N LYS A 25 -2.15 8.21 2.73
CA LYS A 25 -1.96 9.57 3.24
C LYS A 25 -0.78 10.29 2.58
N PHE A 26 -0.73 10.24 1.25
CA PHE A 26 0.22 11.03 0.48
C PHE A 26 -0.13 12.51 0.53
N ARG A 27 0.85 13.34 0.87
CA ARG A 27 0.78 14.80 0.85
C ARG A 27 1.95 15.36 0.05
N THR A 28 1.62 16.11 -0.99
CA THR A 28 2.61 16.85 -1.79
C THR A 28 3.00 18.12 -1.07
N ARG A 29 4.30 18.45 -1.06
CA ARG A 29 4.79 19.74 -0.53
C ARG A 29 4.35 20.87 -1.46
N LEU A 30 4.01 22.02 -0.90
CA LEU A 30 3.75 23.24 -1.67
C LEU A 30 5.01 23.62 -2.46
N GLY A 31 4.86 23.86 -3.76
CA GLY A 31 5.97 24.00 -4.71
C GLY A 31 6.34 22.72 -5.47
N GLY A 32 5.68 21.58 -5.19
CA GLY A 32 5.86 20.35 -5.97
C GLY A 32 7.19 19.62 -5.73
N GLY A 33 7.48 18.62 -6.56
CA GLY A 33 8.75 17.87 -6.57
C GLY A 33 8.96 16.84 -5.46
N LYS A 34 8.34 17.02 -4.28
CA LYS A 34 8.41 16.04 -3.17
C LYS A 34 7.03 15.73 -2.61
N SER A 35 6.74 14.45 -2.45
CA SER A 35 5.55 13.95 -1.78
C SER A 35 5.96 13.05 -0.63
N THR A 36 5.27 13.21 0.50
CA THR A 36 5.46 12.39 1.70
C THR A 36 4.24 11.51 1.90
N GLY A 37 4.42 10.29 2.41
CA GLY A 37 3.32 9.37 2.64
C GLY A 37 3.76 8.23 3.55
N PHE A 38 2.81 7.39 3.93
CA PHE A 38 3.06 6.23 4.78
C PHE A 38 2.88 4.95 3.99
N ARG A 39 3.68 3.94 4.32
CA ARG A 39 3.51 2.58 3.83
C ARG A 39 3.43 1.58 4.98
N LEU A 40 2.71 0.50 4.75
CA LEU A 40 2.68 -0.68 5.61
C LEU A 40 2.98 -1.89 4.73
N ILE A 41 3.86 -2.76 5.23
CA ILE A 41 4.23 -4.04 4.62
C ILE A 41 3.85 -5.10 5.63
N TYR A 42 3.02 -6.04 5.23
CA TYR A 42 2.66 -7.19 6.06
C TYR A 42 3.30 -8.46 5.50
N ASP A 43 3.61 -9.40 6.39
CA ASP A 43 4.21 -10.68 5.99
C ASP A 43 3.17 -11.64 5.39
N SER A 44 1.90 -11.51 5.77
CA SER A 44 0.81 -12.40 5.33
C SER A 44 -0.50 -11.67 5.05
N LEU A 45 -1.34 -12.25 4.19
CA LEU A 45 -2.68 -11.74 3.87
C LEU A 45 -3.65 -11.84 5.07
N ASP A 46 -3.44 -12.77 5.99
CA ASP A 46 -4.24 -12.90 7.20
C ASP A 46 -4.01 -11.72 8.15
N ASN A 47 -2.76 -11.28 8.27
CA ASN A 47 -2.40 -10.07 9.03
C ASN A 47 -3.04 -8.83 8.40
N VAL A 48 -3.04 -8.74 7.07
CA VAL A 48 -3.75 -7.66 6.36
C VAL A 48 -5.22 -7.62 6.76
N LYS A 49 -5.93 -8.75 6.65
CA LYS A 49 -7.38 -8.80 6.97
C LYS A 49 -7.69 -8.52 8.43
N LYS A 50 -6.78 -8.87 9.34
CA LYS A 50 -6.94 -8.68 10.79
C LYS A 50 -6.66 -7.25 11.25
N TYR A 51 -5.63 -6.60 10.70
CA TYR A 51 -5.15 -5.30 11.17
C TYR A 51 -5.55 -4.11 10.30
N GLU A 52 -5.87 -4.31 9.02
CA GLU A 52 -6.34 -3.21 8.17
C GLU A 52 -7.83 -2.90 8.39
N PRO A 53 -8.20 -1.61 8.45
CA PRO A 53 -9.60 -1.21 8.42
C PRO A 53 -10.27 -1.60 7.09
N LYS A 54 -11.50 -2.13 7.15
CA LYS A 54 -12.29 -2.57 5.99
C LYS A 54 -12.33 -1.54 4.85
N TYR A 55 -12.47 -0.24 5.15
CA TYR A 55 -12.53 0.82 4.13
C TYR A 55 -11.24 0.94 3.30
N ARG A 56 -10.08 0.57 3.84
CA ARG A 56 -8.81 0.58 3.10
C ARG A 56 -8.70 -0.64 2.20
N LEU A 57 -9.19 -1.80 2.63
CA LEU A 57 -9.23 -3.01 1.81
C LEU A 57 -10.06 -2.79 0.54
N ILE A 58 -11.24 -2.16 0.67
CA ILE A 58 -12.12 -1.79 -0.44
C ILE A 58 -11.43 -0.79 -1.39
N ARG A 59 -10.82 0.28 -0.85
CA ARG A 59 -10.07 1.27 -1.67
C ARG A 59 -8.90 0.68 -2.45
N THR A 60 -8.35 -0.43 -1.99
CA THR A 60 -7.19 -1.08 -2.60
C THR A 60 -7.61 -2.26 -3.49
N LYS A 61 -8.93 -2.48 -3.68
CA LYS A 61 -9.53 -3.62 -4.41
C LYS A 61 -9.10 -5.00 -3.92
N ALA A 62 -8.48 -5.08 -2.74
CA ALA A 62 -8.11 -6.33 -2.09
C ALA A 62 -9.28 -6.94 -1.28
N GLY A 63 -10.33 -6.16 -1.05
CA GLY A 63 -11.53 -6.58 -0.32
C GLY A 63 -12.62 -7.23 -1.16
N ASP A 64 -12.62 -7.02 -2.49
CA ASP A 64 -13.71 -7.42 -3.40
C ASP A 64 -13.20 -8.30 -4.56
N ALA A 65 -12.13 -9.08 -4.34
CA ALA A 65 -11.79 -10.20 -5.21
C ALA A 65 -12.45 -11.47 -4.64
N ALA A 66 -13.78 -11.51 -4.76
CA ALA A 66 -14.59 -12.72 -4.75
C ALA A 66 -15.16 -12.88 -6.16
#